data_AF-R0ANX2-F1
#
_entry.id   AF-R0ANX2-F1
#
_cell.length_a   1.000
_cell.length_b   1.000
_cell.length_c   1.000
_cell.angle_alpha   90.00
_cell.angle_beta   90.00
_cell.angle_gamma   90.00
#
_symmetry.space_group_name_H-M   'P 1'
#
loop_
_entity.id
_entity.type
_entity.pdbx_description
1 polymer ?
#
loop_
_entity_poly.entity_id
_entity_poly.type
_entity_poly.pdbx_seq_one_letter_code
_entity_poly.pdbx_strand_id
1 'polypeptide(L)' 'MTDIRTNQELLQVVNKIIKDSGIKKTALAQKIGLSRQGLDNLLKKQSFSIDDANRILNVLHYTVTAKMDEIK' A
#
# COMPACT_ATOMS: atom_id res chain seq x y z
N MET A 1 7.32 -0.33 -15.71
CA MET A 1 6.85 0.31 -14.46
C MET A 1 5.34 0.35 -14.51
N THR A 2 4.64 0.12 -13.40
CA THR A 2 3.18 0.28 -13.34
C THR A 2 2.87 1.75 -13.13
N ASP A 3 2.14 2.38 -14.05
CA ASP A 3 1.69 3.76 -13.88
C ASP A 3 0.47 3.78 -12.97
N ILE A 4 0.54 4.60 -11.93
CA ILE A 4 -0.50 4.77 -10.92
C ILE A 4 -0.91 6.24 -10.96
N ARG A 5 -2.18 6.49 -11.28
CA ARG A 5 -2.75 7.83 -11.49
C ARG A 5 -3.70 8.24 -10.37
N THR A 6 -4.19 7.30 -9.57
CA THR A 6 -5.15 7.57 -8.49
C THR A 6 -4.80 6.84 -7.20
N ASN A 7 -5.31 7.35 -6.06
CA ASN A 7 -5.20 6.67 -4.77
C ASN A 7 -5.85 5.28 -4.78
N GLN A 8 -6.93 5.10 -5.56
CA GLN A 8 -7.59 3.80 -5.69
C GLN A 8 -6.71 2.80 -6.45
N GLU A 9 -6.06 3.22 -7.54
CA GLU A 9 -5.10 2.38 -8.25
C GLU A 9 -3.91 2.01 -7.35
N LEU A 10 -3.38 2.97 -6.56
CA LEU A 10 -2.33 2.69 -5.58
C LEU A 10 -2.77 1.60 -4.59
N LEU A 11 -3.96 1.75 -4.01
CA LEU A 11 -4.53 0.78 -3.07
C LEU A 11 -4.74 -0.60 -3.72
N GLN A 12 -5.18 -0.66 -4.99
CA GLN A 12 -5.36 -1.90 -5.72
C GLN A 12 -4.02 -2.62 -5.94
N VAL A 13 -2.97 -1.90 -6.34
CA VAL A 13 -1.62 -2.45 -6.50
C VAL A 13 -1.09 -2.98 -5.17
N VAL A 14 -1.25 -2.21 -4.08
CA VAL A 14 -0.85 -2.66 -2.74
C VAL A 14 -1.60 -3.93 -2.33
N ASN A 15 -2.92 -3.98 -2.49
CA ASN A 15 -3.71 -5.18 -2.18
C ASN A 15 -3.28 -6.40 -3.00
N LYS A 16 -2.93 -6.20 -4.28
CA LYS A 16 -2.39 -7.26 -5.13
C LYS A 16 -1.05 -7.77 -4.60
N ILE A 17 -0.12 -6.89 -4.24
CA ILE A 17 1.19 -7.28 -3.69
C ILE A 17 1.02 -8.05 -2.36
N ILE A 18 0.11 -7.59 -1.47
CA ILE A 18 -0.22 -8.33 -0.23
C ILE A 18 -0.69 -9.74 -0.57
N LYS A 19 -1.63 -9.87 -1.51
CA LYS A 19 -2.18 -11.17 -1.93
C LYS A 19 -1.10 -12.07 -2.52
N ASP A 20 -0.29 -11.56 -3.44
CA ASP A 20 0.74 -12.30 -4.16
C ASP A 20 1.89 -12.73 -3.22
N SER A 21 2.16 -11.96 -2.15
CA SER A 21 3.17 -12.34 -1.14
C SER A 21 2.79 -13.55 -0.28
N GLY A 22 1.50 -13.95 -0.26
CA GLY A 22 1.01 -15.01 0.62
C GLY A 22 0.99 -14.68 2.12
N ILE A 23 1.39 -13.46 2.52
CA ILE A 23 1.39 -13.08 3.94
C ILE A 23 -0.04 -13.02 4.48
N LYS A 24 -0.26 -13.61 5.66
CA LYS A 24 -1.53 -13.45 6.37
C LYS A 24 -1.66 -11.99 6.82
N LYS A 25 -2.80 -11.32 6.58
CA LYS A 25 -2.91 -9.91 7.00
C LYS A 25 -2.80 -9.69 8.52
N THR A 26 -3.01 -10.72 9.36
CA THR A 26 -2.71 -10.62 10.81
C THR A 26 -1.22 -10.46 11.07
N ALA A 27 -0.36 -11.23 10.40
CA ALA A 27 1.09 -11.12 10.50
C ALA A 27 1.59 -9.79 9.92
N LEU A 28 1.02 -9.35 8.78
CA LEU A 28 1.32 -8.04 8.21
C LEU A 28 0.98 -6.91 9.19
N ALA A 29 -0.23 -6.93 9.77
CA ALA A 29 -0.68 -5.92 10.72
C ALA A 29 0.28 -5.82 11.92
N GLN A 30 0.69 -6.95 12.49
CA GLN A 30 1.67 -6.99 13.58
C GLN A 30 3.01 -6.35 13.19
N LYS A 31 3.55 -6.66 12.00
CA LYS A 31 4.83 -6.11 11.52
C LYS A 31 4.80 -4.59 11.34
N ILE A 32 3.64 -4.00 11.10
CA ILE A 32 3.47 -2.55 10.93
C ILE A 32 2.88 -1.85 12.18
N GLY A 33 2.79 -2.57 13.30
CA GLY A 33 2.32 -2.05 14.59
C GLY A 33 0.81 -1.77 14.65
N LEU A 34 0.00 -2.47 13.85
CA LEU A 34 -1.46 -2.33 13.82
C LEU A 34 -2.19 -3.60 14.30
N SER A 35 -3.42 -3.42 14.75
CA SER A 35 -4.37 -4.53 14.85
C SER A 35 -4.86 -4.96 13.46
N ARG A 36 -5.46 -6.15 13.37
CA ARG A 36 -6.07 -6.61 12.11
C ARG A 36 -7.12 -5.64 11.58
N GLN A 37 -7.99 -5.14 12.47
CA GLN A 37 -8.99 -4.13 12.12
C GLN A 37 -8.35 -2.80 11.71
N GLY A 38 -7.26 -2.40 12.38
CA GLY A 38 -6.48 -1.22 12.02
C GLY A 38 -5.93 -1.30 10.59
N LEU A 39 -5.40 -2.47 10.19
CA LEU A 39 -4.97 -2.71 8.81
C LEU A 39 -6.16 -2.68 7.84
N ASP A 40 -7.29 -3.31 8.19
CA ASP A 40 -8.47 -3.29 7.30
C ASP A 40 -9.05 -1.86 7.16
N ASN A 41 -8.94 -1.01 8.17
CA ASN A 41 -9.29 0.42 8.08
C ASN A 41 -8.30 1.20 7.21
N LEU A 42 -7.00 0.93 7.36
CA LEU A 42 -5.95 1.53 6.52
C LEU A 42 -6.20 1.22 5.03
N LEU A 43 -6.54 -0.03 4.71
CA LEU A 43 -6.84 -0.50 3.35
C LEU A 43 -8.23 -0.08 2.83
N LYS A 44 -9.00 0.70 3.60
CA LYS A 44 -10.30 1.27 3.21
C LYS A 44 -10.29 2.80 3.15
N LYS A 45 -9.16 3.45 3.47
CA LYS A 45 -9.03 4.91 3.38
C LYS A 45 -9.35 5.38 1.95
N GLN A 46 -10.22 6.38 1.83
CA GLN A 46 -10.46 7.07 0.56
C GLN A 46 -9.19 7.79 0.07
N SER A 47 -8.48 8.44 0.99
CA SER A 47 -7.20 9.12 0.74
C SER A 47 -6.02 8.24 1.15
N PHE A 48 -5.90 7.07 0.53
CA PHE A 48 -4.77 6.16 0.74
C PHE A 48 -3.49 6.76 0.16
N SER A 49 -2.53 7.13 1.02
CA SER A 49 -1.33 7.89 0.63
C SER A 49 -0.13 7.00 0.26
N ILE A 50 0.91 7.62 -0.29
CA ILE A 50 2.22 6.99 -0.53
C ILE A 50 2.83 6.47 0.78
N ASP A 51 2.68 7.21 1.88
CA ASP A 51 3.17 6.78 3.18
C ASP A 51 2.39 5.58 3.72
N ASP A 52 1.06 5.60 3.60
CA ASP A 52 0.21 4.46 3.96
C ASP A 52 0.62 3.21 3.16
N ALA A 53 0.90 3.37 1.87
CA ALA A 53 1.42 2.31 1.01
C ALA A 53 2.79 1.81 1.46
N ASN A 54 3.76 2.70 1.67
CA ASN A 54 5.13 2.33 2.05
C ASN A 54 5.21 1.65 3.41
N ARG A 55 4.34 1.99 4.37
CA ARG A 55 4.25 1.24 5.65
C ARG A 55 4.00 -0.25 5.43
N ILE A 56 3.18 -0.61 4.45
CA ILE A 56 2.88 -2.00 4.09
C ILE A 56 3.97 -2.56 3.16
N LEU A 57 4.29 -1.86 2.09
CA LEU A 57 5.17 -2.33 1.01
C LEU A 57 6.59 -2.58 1.50
N ASN A 58 7.10 -1.80 2.46
CA ASN A 58 8.44 -2.00 3.02
C ASN A 58 8.58 -3.37 3.71
N VAL A 59 7.50 -3.89 4.32
CA VAL A 59 7.49 -5.25 4.89
C VAL A 59 7.62 -6.33 3.81
N LEU A 60 7.19 -6.02 2.59
CA LEU A 60 7.18 -6.90 1.43
C LEU A 60 8.33 -6.60 0.45
N HIS A 61 9.30 -5.78 0.84
CA HIS A 61 10.46 -5.38 0.02
C HIS A 61 10.10 -4.59 -1.26
N TYR A 62 9.02 -3.82 -1.21
CA TYR A 62 8.63 -2.86 -2.25
C TYR A 62 8.64 -1.43 -1.70
N THR A 63 8.75 -0.45 -2.59
CA THR A 63 8.53 0.96 -2.26
C THR A 63 7.81 1.65 -3.42
N VAL A 64 7.10 2.73 -3.10
CA VAL A 64 6.46 3.63 -4.08
C VAL A 64 6.91 5.05 -3.84
N THR A 65 7.20 5.77 -4.92
CA THR A 65 7.66 7.15 -4.93
C THR A 65 6.86 7.95 -5.95
N ALA A 66 6.60 9.22 -5.66
CA ALA A 66 6.04 10.13 -6.66
C ALA A 66 7.13 10.62 -7.62
N LYS A 67 6.76 10.82 -8.88
CA LYS A 67 7.53 11.57 -9.86
C LYS A 67 6.65 12.72 -10.37
N MET A 68 7.27 13.83 -10.72
CA MET A 68 6.59 14.99 -11.28
C MET A 68 7.05 15.14 -12.72
N ASP A 69 6.08 15.21 -13.62
CA ASP A 69 6.30 15.51 -15.02
C ASP A 69 5.73 16.90 -15.31
N GLU A 70 6.50 17.75 -16.00
CA GLU A 70 6.05 19.06 -16.45
C GLU A 70 5.27 18.90 -17.76
N ILE A 71 4.02 19.37 -17.78
CA ILE A 71 3.22 19.43 -19.01
C ILE A 71 3.51 20.80 -19.64
N LYS A 72 4.13 20.79 -20.83
CA LYS A 72 4.35 21.97 -21.67
C LYS A 72 3.15 22.26 -22.57
#